data_AF-A0A5N7CW19-F1
#
_entry.id   AF-A0A5N7CW19-F1
#
_cell.length_a   1.000
_cell.length_b   1.000
_cell.length_c   1.000
_cell.angle_alpha   90.00
_cell.angle_beta   90.00
_cell.angle_gamma   90.00
#
_symmetry.space_group_name_H-M   'P 1'
#
loop_
_entity.id
_entity.type
_entity.pdbx_description
1 polymer ?
#
loop_
_entity_poly.entity_id
_entity_poly.type
_entity_poly.pdbx_seq_one_letter_code
_entity_poly.pdbx_strand_id
1 'polypeptide(L)'
;MAAEREYKILTATCHCRSVHFTITLPSDALPLSVHLCHCIVCRYTHGALSSFHAPLPRDVHPKFISPSGLDKLTPYTHSQSTSTRFFCSKCGCHVGDRDHADGRWVVSSAIFDHGGDESVWKIDSHIHANGSTHTGLFKLVPRIKGRVITISTSLNQKDKAPVQENVKVQESEDGSLRAECHCGGVSFNISRPSRDFLQDPANRKWVLEGKDDKWLGVLDVCDDCRLVTGANVAAWMFVPVDHISPSPPDDRVIGTSRRYSSSDGVVRTFCGTCGAVVFYTCSDRPEIVDVAVGILRDPKSVLAENWVVWRTERIAYLEDGLRYDEGLTQSLDEGLQRWGKERFGKLEYFRVG
;
A
#
# COMPACT_ATOMS: atom_id res chain seq x y z
N MET A 1 7.01 -43.98 -19.30
CA MET A 1 6.77 -42.66 -19.90
C MET A 1 6.58 -41.69 -18.74
N ALA A 2 7.41 -40.67 -18.60
CA ALA A 2 7.19 -39.64 -17.58
C ALA A 2 5.93 -38.87 -17.97
N ALA A 3 4.98 -38.71 -17.04
CA ALA A 3 3.79 -37.89 -17.28
C ALA A 3 4.23 -36.46 -17.63
N GLU A 4 3.67 -35.91 -18.71
CA GLU A 4 3.95 -34.56 -19.15
C GLU A 4 3.48 -33.59 -18.05
N ARG A 5 4.40 -32.79 -17.50
CA ARG A 5 4.08 -31.88 -16.40
C ARG A 5 3.27 -30.71 -16.95
N GLU A 6 2.10 -30.47 -16.38
CA GLU A 6 1.25 -29.34 -16.76
C GLU A 6 1.77 -28.03 -16.12
N TYR A 7 1.61 -26.92 -16.84
CA TYR A 7 2.06 -25.60 -16.43
C TYR A 7 0.97 -24.54 -16.63
N LYS A 8 0.89 -23.59 -15.71
CA LYS A 8 0.08 -22.36 -15.81
C LYS A 8 0.99 -21.16 -16.06
N ILE A 9 0.63 -20.31 -17.02
CA ILE A 9 1.34 -19.05 -17.29
C ILE A 9 0.52 -17.92 -16.68
N LEU A 10 1.16 -17.08 -15.87
CA LEU A 10 0.55 -15.91 -15.26
C LEU A 10 1.27 -14.66 -15.72
N THR A 11 0.52 -13.59 -15.95
CA THR A 11 1.01 -12.35 -16.52
C THR A 11 0.93 -11.23 -15.50
N ALA A 12 1.99 -10.42 -15.38
CA ALA A 12 2.09 -9.28 -14.50
C ALA A 12 2.31 -7.99 -15.27
N THR A 13 1.69 -6.90 -14.83
CA THR A 13 1.82 -5.58 -15.46
C THR A 13 1.79 -4.47 -14.41
N CYS A 14 2.69 -3.48 -14.51
CA CYS A 14 2.58 -2.26 -13.71
C CYS A 14 1.63 -1.23 -14.34
N HIS A 15 1.20 -0.22 -13.60
CA HIS A 15 0.25 0.80 -14.10
C HIS A 15 0.67 1.43 -15.44
N CYS A 16 1.92 1.87 -15.56
CA CYS A 16 2.39 2.53 -16.79
C CYS A 16 2.78 1.57 -17.92
N ARG A 17 2.64 0.26 -17.70
CA ARG A 17 2.95 -0.84 -18.63
C ARG A 17 4.41 -0.93 -19.10
N SER A 18 5.33 -0.14 -18.52
CA SER A 18 6.75 -0.25 -18.85
C SER A 18 7.38 -1.51 -18.25
N VAL A 19 6.74 -2.08 -17.22
CA VAL A 19 7.09 -3.39 -16.68
C VAL A 19 5.95 -4.34 -16.95
N HIS A 20 6.26 -5.39 -17.69
CA HIS A 20 5.35 -6.47 -18.02
C HIS A 20 6.14 -7.77 -18.20
N PHE A 21 5.71 -8.83 -17.54
CA PHE A 21 6.40 -10.12 -17.56
C PHE A 21 5.44 -11.27 -17.31
N THR A 22 5.89 -12.48 -17.61
CA THR A 22 5.19 -13.71 -17.26
C THR A 22 5.97 -14.53 -16.24
N ILE A 23 5.26 -15.39 -15.51
CA ILE A 23 5.84 -16.50 -14.77
C ILE A 23 5.17 -17.80 -15.25
N THR A 24 5.96 -18.86 -15.36
CA THR A 24 5.47 -20.19 -15.75
C THR A 24 5.57 -21.09 -14.52
N LEU A 25 4.43 -21.50 -13.99
CA LEU A 25 4.34 -22.28 -12.76
C LEU A 25 3.89 -23.71 -13.08
N PRO A 26 4.55 -24.72 -12.50
CA PRO A 26 4.01 -26.07 -12.50
C PRO A 26 2.65 -26.14 -11.80
N SER A 27 1.70 -26.91 -12.34
CA SER A 27 0.36 -27.05 -11.73
C SER A 27 0.41 -27.61 -10.29
N ASP A 28 1.40 -28.46 -9.97
CA ASP A 28 1.60 -29.04 -8.63
C ASP A 28 2.24 -28.05 -7.62
N ALA A 29 2.68 -26.87 -8.07
CA ALA A 29 3.13 -25.79 -7.20
C ALA A 29 2.01 -24.83 -6.78
N LEU A 30 0.78 -25.03 -7.30
CA LEU A 30 -0.38 -24.18 -7.03
C LEU A 30 -1.28 -24.75 -5.93
N PRO A 31 -1.97 -23.89 -5.16
CA PRO A 31 -1.89 -22.43 -5.19
C PRO A 31 -0.61 -21.90 -4.54
N LEU A 32 -0.15 -20.73 -4.97
CA LEU A 32 0.89 -19.97 -4.29
C LEU A 32 0.31 -19.28 -3.05
N SER A 33 0.96 -19.48 -1.90
CA SER A 33 0.67 -18.76 -0.66
C SER A 33 1.06 -17.28 -0.78
N VAL A 34 0.09 -16.41 -0.56
CA VAL A 34 0.26 -14.96 -0.46
C VAL A 34 0.24 -14.56 1.01
N HIS A 35 1.29 -13.88 1.45
CA HIS A 35 1.35 -13.27 2.78
C HIS A 35 1.26 -11.75 2.68
N LEU A 36 0.54 -11.15 3.63
CA LEU A 36 0.49 -9.71 3.82
C LEU A 36 1.52 -9.32 4.87
N CYS A 37 2.58 -8.60 4.46
CA CYS A 37 3.64 -8.18 5.37
C CYS A 37 3.38 -6.77 5.90
N HIS A 38 3.24 -6.64 7.23
CA HIS A 38 2.91 -5.37 7.90
C HIS A 38 4.11 -4.68 8.52
N CYS A 39 5.33 -5.21 8.32
CA CYS A 39 6.52 -4.60 8.91
C CYS A 39 6.70 -3.16 8.39
N ILE A 40 7.33 -2.32 9.21
CA ILE A 40 7.54 -0.90 8.88
C ILE A 40 8.25 -0.72 7.54
N VAL A 41 9.18 -1.63 7.19
CA VAL A 41 9.90 -1.58 5.92
C VAL A 41 8.93 -1.75 4.76
N CYS A 42 8.05 -2.75 4.79
CA CYS A 42 7.08 -2.98 3.71
C CYS A 42 6.11 -1.81 3.59
N ARG A 43 5.57 -1.33 4.71
CA ARG A 43 4.68 -0.15 4.72
C ARG A 43 5.36 1.09 4.12
N TYR A 44 6.53 1.44 4.63
CA TYR A 44 7.22 2.69 4.30
C TYR A 44 7.88 2.67 2.91
N THR A 45 8.10 1.50 2.32
CA THR A 45 8.60 1.36 0.94
C THR A 45 7.49 1.25 -0.09
N HIS A 46 6.32 0.71 0.25
CA HIS A 46 5.19 0.67 -0.68
C HIS A 46 4.37 1.97 -0.63
N GLY A 47 4.33 2.65 0.52
CA GLY A 47 3.33 3.68 0.78
C GLY A 47 1.93 3.07 1.03
N ALA A 48 1.87 1.79 1.38
CA ALA A 48 0.62 1.05 1.63
C ALA A 48 0.56 0.52 3.07
N LEU A 49 -0.60 -0.02 3.47
CA LEU A 49 -0.80 -0.60 4.81
C LEU A 49 -0.05 -1.93 5.00
N SER A 50 0.23 -2.65 3.91
CA SER A 50 1.04 -3.86 3.87
C SER A 50 1.49 -4.16 2.44
N SER A 51 2.48 -5.02 2.25
CA SER A 51 2.74 -5.64 0.93
C SER A 51 1.88 -6.90 0.73
N PHE A 52 1.76 -7.38 -0.51
CA PHE A 52 0.99 -8.58 -0.91
C PHE A 52 1.89 -9.54 -1.68
N HIS A 53 2.65 -10.38 -0.97
CA HIS A 53 3.81 -11.06 -1.52
C HIS A 53 3.64 -12.58 -1.61
N ALA A 54 4.10 -13.17 -2.71
CA ALA A 54 4.06 -14.60 -2.98
C ALA A 54 5.46 -15.14 -3.34
N PRO A 55 6.07 -16.00 -2.52
CA PRO A 55 7.33 -16.65 -2.86
C PRO A 55 7.16 -17.64 -4.01
N LEU A 56 7.89 -17.45 -5.12
CA LEU A 56 7.87 -18.38 -6.26
C LEU A 56 8.68 -19.64 -5.98
N PRO A 57 8.46 -20.78 -6.67
CA PRO A 57 9.41 -21.90 -6.64
C PRO A 57 10.83 -21.44 -7.03
N ARG A 58 11.88 -22.10 -6.50
CA ARG A 58 13.28 -21.67 -6.65
C ARG A 58 13.68 -21.44 -8.12
N ASP A 59 13.25 -22.30 -9.02
CA ASP A 59 13.61 -22.26 -10.45
C ASP A 59 12.65 -21.43 -11.31
N VAL A 60 11.70 -20.72 -10.68
CA VAL A 60 10.73 -19.87 -11.37
C VAL A 60 11.15 -18.41 -11.21
N HIS A 61 11.26 -17.72 -12.35
CA HIS A 61 11.68 -16.33 -12.41
C HIS A 61 10.79 -15.53 -13.38
N PRO A 62 10.63 -14.21 -13.17
CA PRO A 62 10.03 -13.31 -14.15
C PRO A 62 10.69 -13.42 -15.53
N LYS A 63 9.87 -13.70 -16.55
CA LYS A 63 10.25 -13.63 -17.97
C LYS A 63 9.69 -12.35 -18.57
N PHE A 64 10.53 -11.32 -18.67
CA PHE A 64 10.13 -10.02 -19.21
C PHE A 64 9.78 -10.09 -20.69
N ILE A 65 8.71 -9.39 -21.06
CA ILE A 65 8.24 -9.31 -22.45
C ILE A 65 8.71 -7.97 -23.02
N SER A 66 9.48 -8.00 -24.10
CA SER A 66 10.00 -6.79 -24.76
C SER A 66 8.89 -5.78 -25.06
N PRO A 67 9.08 -4.46 -24.80
CA PRO A 67 10.33 -3.80 -24.41
C PRO A 67 10.56 -3.71 -22.89
N SER A 68 9.84 -4.49 -22.08
CA SER A 68 10.09 -4.60 -20.64
C SER A 68 11.41 -5.33 -20.36
N GLY A 69 12.01 -5.03 -19.21
CA GLY A 69 13.24 -5.66 -18.75
C GLY A 69 13.61 -5.22 -17.34
N LEU A 70 14.69 -5.80 -16.81
CA LEU A 70 15.25 -5.39 -15.52
C LEU A 70 15.73 -3.91 -15.54
N ASP A 71 16.07 -3.37 -16.70
CA ASP A 71 16.44 -1.96 -16.90
C ASP A 71 15.25 -0.99 -16.70
N LYS A 72 14.01 -1.50 -16.67
CA LYS A 72 12.79 -0.73 -16.35
C LYS A 72 12.46 -0.74 -14.85
N LEU A 73 13.27 -1.42 -14.05
CA LEU A 73 13.12 -1.54 -12.61
C LEU A 73 14.23 -0.79 -11.89
N THR A 74 13.87 -0.14 -10.79
CA THR A 74 14.83 0.42 -9.83
C THR A 74 15.01 -0.59 -8.70
N PRO A 75 16.24 -1.06 -8.43
CA PRO A 75 16.54 -1.86 -7.26
C PRO A 75 16.64 -0.99 -6.00
N TYR A 76 16.14 -1.50 -4.87
CA TYR A 76 16.32 -0.91 -3.56
C TYR A 76 16.78 -1.97 -2.54
N THR A 77 17.91 -1.68 -1.89
CA THR A 77 18.49 -2.51 -0.83
C THR A 77 18.91 -1.58 0.30
N HIS A 78 18.41 -1.79 1.52
CA HIS A 78 18.89 -1.07 2.70
C HIS A 78 19.91 -1.92 3.46
N SER A 79 20.62 -1.33 4.42
CA SER A 79 21.77 -1.94 5.10
C SER A 79 21.50 -3.25 5.85
N GLN A 80 20.23 -3.58 6.12
CA GLN A 80 19.79 -4.78 6.82
C GLN A 80 18.92 -5.70 5.95
N SER A 81 18.79 -5.40 4.65
CA SER A 81 17.99 -6.23 3.76
C SER A 81 18.68 -7.58 3.51
N THR A 82 17.89 -8.65 3.50
CA THR A 82 18.31 -9.97 2.98
C THR A 82 17.83 -10.20 1.55
N SER A 83 17.24 -9.18 0.92
CA SER A 83 16.70 -9.20 -0.43
C SER A 83 16.82 -7.84 -1.09
N THR A 84 16.80 -7.81 -2.42
CA THR A 84 16.69 -6.56 -3.19
C THR A 84 15.26 -6.39 -3.67
N ARG A 85 14.65 -5.26 -3.33
CA ARG A 85 13.32 -4.87 -3.79
C ARG A 85 13.39 -4.26 -5.16
N PHE A 86 12.41 -4.56 -6.01
CA PHE A 86 12.29 -3.97 -7.33
C PHE A 86 10.95 -3.28 -7.51
N PHE A 87 11.01 -2.08 -8.06
CA PHE A 87 9.82 -1.31 -8.44
C PHE A 87 10.01 -0.66 -9.80
N CYS A 88 8.91 -0.38 -10.50
CA CYS A 88 8.94 0.27 -11.80
C CYS A 88 9.56 1.67 -11.71
N SER A 89 10.61 1.93 -12.49
CA SER A 89 11.32 3.22 -12.48
C SER A 89 10.48 4.39 -12.97
N LYS A 90 9.36 4.14 -13.66
CA LYS A 90 8.45 5.14 -14.22
C LYS A 90 7.23 5.42 -13.35
N CYS A 91 6.61 4.40 -12.75
CA CYS A 91 5.36 4.58 -11.98
C CYS A 91 5.42 4.21 -10.49
N GLY A 92 6.55 3.69 -10.00
CA GLY A 92 6.72 3.33 -8.58
C GLY A 92 6.14 1.98 -8.18
N CYS A 93 5.39 1.31 -9.05
CA CYS A 93 4.78 0.01 -8.79
C CYS A 93 5.80 -1.04 -8.33
N HIS A 94 5.58 -1.60 -7.13
CA HIS A 94 6.40 -2.70 -6.61
C HIS A 94 6.08 -4.01 -7.32
N VAL A 95 7.11 -4.69 -7.82
CA VAL A 95 6.96 -5.94 -8.57
C VAL A 95 7.37 -7.17 -7.78
N GLY A 96 8.24 -7.00 -6.78
CA GLY A 96 8.71 -8.07 -5.92
C GLY A 96 10.11 -7.85 -5.40
N ASP A 97 10.56 -8.81 -4.60
CA ASP A 97 11.88 -8.88 -3.98
C ASP A 97 12.65 -10.09 -4.55
N ARG A 98 13.97 -9.96 -4.68
CA ARG A 98 14.89 -11.07 -4.99
C ARG A 98 15.80 -11.33 -3.81
N ASP A 99 15.72 -12.52 -3.23
CA ASP A 99 16.51 -12.94 -2.09
C ASP A 99 18.02 -12.92 -2.40
N HIS A 100 18.84 -12.49 -1.44
CA HIS A 100 20.31 -12.42 -1.62
C HIS A 100 21.00 -13.76 -1.45
N ALA A 101 20.44 -14.66 -0.65
CA ALA A 101 21.07 -15.95 -0.33
C ALA A 101 20.90 -16.96 -1.47
N ASP A 102 19.73 -16.98 -2.11
CA ASP A 102 19.42 -17.98 -3.14
C ASP A 102 18.84 -17.44 -4.43
N GLY A 103 18.68 -16.11 -4.57
CA GLY A 103 18.16 -15.48 -5.78
C GLY A 103 16.66 -15.72 -6.02
N ARG A 104 15.94 -16.34 -5.08
CA ARG A 104 14.52 -16.65 -5.21
C ARG A 104 13.71 -15.36 -5.30
N TRP A 105 12.73 -15.36 -6.20
CA TRP A 105 11.77 -14.25 -6.32
C TRP A 105 10.61 -14.42 -5.35
N VAL A 106 10.26 -13.32 -4.70
CA VAL A 106 9.01 -13.12 -3.97
C VAL A 106 8.27 -11.99 -4.69
N VAL A 107 7.24 -12.33 -5.46
CA VAL A 107 6.56 -11.36 -6.33
C VAL A 107 5.42 -10.66 -5.60
N SER A 108 5.11 -9.43 -6.02
CA SER A 108 3.84 -8.82 -5.66
C SER A 108 2.70 -9.51 -6.43
N SER A 109 1.82 -10.20 -5.72
CA SER A 109 0.63 -10.83 -6.32
C SER A 109 -0.36 -9.79 -6.86
N ALA A 110 -0.28 -8.55 -6.38
CA ALA A 110 -1.21 -7.48 -6.71
C ALA A 110 -1.12 -6.99 -8.17
N ILE A 111 -0.06 -7.34 -8.90
CA ILE A 111 0.18 -6.85 -10.26
C ILE A 111 -0.12 -7.89 -11.34
N PHE A 112 -0.61 -9.08 -10.95
CA PHE A 112 -0.93 -10.15 -11.86
C PHE A 112 -2.39 -10.09 -12.33
N ASP A 113 -2.64 -10.64 -13.51
CA ASP A 113 -3.98 -10.98 -13.96
C ASP A 113 -4.56 -12.10 -13.07
N HIS A 114 -5.88 -12.25 -13.09
CA HIS A 114 -6.61 -13.26 -12.31
C HIS A 114 -6.39 -13.14 -10.79
N GLY A 115 -6.50 -11.91 -10.27
CA GLY A 115 -6.73 -11.72 -8.84
C GLY A 115 -7.89 -12.58 -8.34
N GLY A 116 -7.90 -12.93 -7.04
CA GLY A 116 -9.02 -13.64 -6.41
C GLY A 116 -9.23 -15.12 -6.79
N ASP A 117 -8.53 -15.64 -7.80
CA ASP A 117 -8.49 -17.07 -8.11
C ASP A 117 -7.67 -17.80 -7.02
N GLU A 118 -8.34 -18.29 -5.98
CA GLU A 118 -7.69 -19.04 -4.87
C GLU A 118 -7.07 -20.37 -5.31
N SER A 119 -7.31 -20.84 -6.55
CA SER A 119 -6.54 -21.95 -7.13
C SER A 119 -5.14 -21.53 -7.56
N VAL A 120 -4.87 -20.22 -7.66
CA VAL A 120 -3.58 -19.64 -8.03
C VAL A 120 -2.97 -18.86 -6.89
N TRP A 121 -3.72 -17.89 -6.34
CA TRP A 121 -3.26 -16.94 -5.34
C TRP A 121 -4.06 -17.11 -4.07
N LYS A 122 -3.46 -17.74 -3.05
CA LYS A 122 -4.15 -18.00 -1.79
C LYS A 122 -3.60 -17.12 -0.69
N ILE A 123 -4.36 -16.10 -0.30
CA ILE A 123 -4.02 -15.25 0.86
C ILE A 123 -4.25 -16.04 2.15
N ASP A 124 -3.18 -16.45 2.82
CA ASP A 124 -3.27 -17.33 3.98
C ASP A 124 -2.74 -16.74 5.29
N SER A 125 -1.97 -15.65 5.21
CA SER A 125 -1.31 -15.10 6.38
C SER A 125 -1.12 -13.58 6.36
N HIS A 126 -1.24 -13.00 7.54
CA HIS A 126 -0.62 -11.72 7.88
C HIS A 126 0.65 -12.01 8.67
N ILE A 127 1.79 -11.44 8.24
CA ILE A 127 3.07 -11.61 8.92
C ILE A 127 3.60 -10.26 9.41
N HIS A 128 4.38 -10.28 10.49
CA HIS A 128 4.84 -9.07 11.16
C HIS A 128 3.69 -8.13 11.53
N ALA A 129 2.54 -8.70 11.91
CA ALA A 129 1.33 -7.96 12.29
C ALA A 129 1.45 -7.25 13.65
N ASN A 130 2.68 -7.13 14.18
CA ASN A 130 2.99 -6.39 15.39
C ASN A 130 3.95 -5.26 15.02
N GLY A 131 3.50 -4.04 15.17
CA GLY A 131 4.36 -2.87 15.30
C GLY A 131 3.67 -1.95 16.28
N SER A 132 3.94 -2.15 17.58
CA SER A 132 3.53 -1.33 18.74
C SER A 132 2.07 -0.84 18.86
N THR A 133 1.19 -1.16 17.92
CA THR A 133 -0.14 -0.57 17.73
C THR A 133 -1.13 -1.68 17.38
N HIS A 134 -2.29 -1.67 18.05
CA HIS A 134 -3.30 -2.74 17.92
C HIS A 134 -4.17 -2.62 16.66
N THR A 135 -3.75 -1.82 15.67
CA THR A 135 -4.55 -1.46 14.49
C THR A 135 -3.72 -1.60 13.21
N GLY A 136 -4.37 -2.08 12.15
CA GLY A 136 -3.73 -2.40 10.87
C GLY A 136 -4.65 -3.26 10.01
N LEU A 137 -4.24 -3.53 8.77
CA LEU A 137 -5.07 -4.24 7.80
C LEU A 137 -5.44 -5.67 8.26
N PHE A 138 -4.61 -6.30 9.08
CA PHE A 138 -4.88 -7.63 9.68
C PHE A 138 -6.09 -7.66 10.63
N LYS A 139 -6.51 -6.52 11.17
CA LYS A 139 -7.76 -6.41 11.95
C LYS A 139 -8.99 -6.27 11.06
N LEU A 140 -8.82 -5.65 9.89
CA LEU A 140 -9.90 -5.48 8.92
C LEU A 140 -10.15 -6.77 8.15
N VAL A 141 -9.10 -7.55 7.85
CA VAL A 141 -9.20 -8.78 7.05
C VAL A 141 -8.83 -10.03 7.88
N PRO A 142 -9.56 -10.39 8.95
CA PRO A 142 -9.23 -11.57 9.74
C PRO A 142 -9.62 -12.89 9.05
N ARG A 143 -10.47 -12.83 8.01
CA ARG A 143 -11.02 -13.97 7.30
C ARG A 143 -11.18 -13.65 5.82
N ILE A 144 -11.03 -14.62 4.92
CA ILE A 144 -11.41 -14.48 3.50
C ILE A 144 -12.28 -15.68 3.15
N LYS A 145 -13.45 -15.44 2.52
CA LYS A 145 -14.41 -16.50 2.17
C LYS A 145 -14.71 -17.45 3.35
N GLY A 146 -14.89 -16.89 4.55
CA GLY A 146 -15.14 -17.62 5.81
C GLY A 146 -13.91 -18.27 6.46
N ARG A 147 -12.83 -18.49 5.72
CA ARG A 147 -11.56 -19.07 6.21
C ARG A 147 -10.79 -18.06 7.05
N VAL A 148 -10.34 -18.46 8.23
CA VAL A 148 -9.46 -17.65 9.09
C VAL A 148 -8.08 -17.52 8.46
N ILE A 149 -7.55 -16.30 8.45
CA ILE A 149 -6.18 -16.00 8.02
C ILE A 149 -5.25 -16.09 9.22
N THR A 150 -4.10 -16.73 9.06
CA THR A 150 -3.11 -16.83 10.13
C THR A 150 -2.51 -15.45 10.41
N ILE A 151 -2.56 -14.98 11.65
CA ILE A 151 -1.96 -13.71 12.06
C ILE A 151 -0.70 -14.02 12.87
N SER A 152 0.45 -13.79 12.25
CA SER A 152 1.77 -13.99 12.86
C SER A 152 2.34 -12.65 13.31
N THR A 153 2.74 -12.62 14.57
CA THR A 153 3.39 -11.48 15.21
C THR A 153 4.89 -11.72 15.31
N SER A 154 5.70 -10.65 15.36
CA SER A 154 7.16 -10.77 15.48
C SER A 154 7.60 -11.45 16.79
N LEU A 155 6.73 -11.50 17.80
CA LEU A 155 6.95 -12.22 19.07
C LEU A 155 6.87 -13.75 18.94
N ASN A 156 6.21 -14.27 17.90
CA ASN A 156 6.00 -15.70 17.69
C ASN A 156 6.89 -16.31 16.60
N GLN A 157 7.78 -15.54 15.98
CA GLN A 157 8.75 -16.05 15.00
C GLN A 157 10.04 -16.49 15.72
N LYS A 158 10.21 -17.80 15.91
CA LYS A 158 11.38 -18.38 16.62
C LYS A 158 12.71 -18.33 15.84
N ASP A 159 12.68 -18.12 14.53
CA ASP A 159 13.84 -18.45 13.67
C ASP A 159 14.35 -17.33 12.74
N LYS A 160 13.95 -16.07 12.93
CA LYS A 160 14.55 -14.95 12.18
C LYS A 160 14.80 -13.76 13.09
N ALA A 161 15.99 -13.16 12.95
CA ALA A 161 16.33 -11.93 13.64
C ALA A 161 15.20 -10.89 13.44
N PRO A 162 14.75 -10.20 14.50
CA PRO A 162 13.66 -9.24 14.39
C PRO A 162 14.03 -8.22 13.32
N VAL A 163 13.22 -8.13 12.25
CA VAL A 163 13.26 -6.99 11.33
C VAL A 163 13.02 -5.78 12.22
N GLN A 164 14.00 -4.87 12.31
CA GLN A 164 13.99 -3.79 13.31
C GLN A 164 12.66 -3.04 13.28
N GLU A 165 11.80 -3.33 14.27
CA GLU A 165 10.65 -2.51 14.65
C GLU A 165 11.09 -1.25 15.41
N ASN A 166 12.38 -1.12 15.69
CA ASN A 166 12.97 -0.08 16.54
C ASN A 166 13.17 1.28 15.84
N VAL A 167 12.29 1.66 14.91
CA VAL A 167 12.11 3.10 14.66
C VAL A 167 11.21 3.58 15.78
N LYS A 168 11.79 4.18 16.83
CA LYS A 168 11.02 4.94 17.82
C LYS A 168 10.32 6.07 17.07
N VAL A 169 9.10 5.82 16.62
CA VAL A 169 8.23 6.87 16.12
C VAL A 169 7.92 7.72 17.35
N GLN A 170 8.44 8.94 17.37
CA GLN A 170 8.16 9.93 18.41
C GLN A 170 7.10 10.88 17.87
N GLU A 171 6.19 11.30 18.75
CA GLU A 171 5.32 12.44 18.43
C GLU A 171 6.21 13.65 18.16
N SER A 172 5.85 14.46 17.17
CA SER A 172 6.61 15.68 16.91
C SER A 172 6.35 16.68 18.04
N GLU A 173 7.38 17.45 18.39
CA GLU A 173 7.29 18.47 19.44
C GLU A 173 6.30 19.60 19.10
N ASP A 174 6.09 19.85 17.80
CA ASP A 174 5.17 20.86 17.28
C ASP A 174 3.72 20.36 17.09
N GLY A 175 3.46 19.09 17.42
CA GLY A 175 2.13 18.48 17.28
C GLY A 175 1.70 18.20 15.84
N SER A 176 2.59 18.28 14.85
CA SER A 176 2.39 17.86 13.45
C SER A 176 2.47 16.34 13.24
N LEU A 177 1.98 15.85 12.10
CA LEU A 177 2.16 14.46 11.67
C LEU A 177 3.27 14.36 10.64
N ARG A 178 4.37 13.70 11.00
CA ARG A 178 5.44 13.42 10.06
C ARG A 178 5.03 12.35 9.06
N ALA A 179 5.34 12.58 7.78
CA ALA A 179 5.24 11.63 6.69
C ALA A 179 6.64 11.41 6.10
N GLU A 180 7.08 10.17 5.98
CA GLU A 180 8.42 9.86 5.49
C GLU A 180 8.49 8.50 4.78
N CYS A 181 9.15 8.44 3.63
CA CYS A 181 9.42 7.16 2.95
C CYS A 181 10.52 6.37 3.68
N HIS A 182 10.68 5.08 3.38
CA HIS A 182 11.66 4.24 4.10
C HIS A 182 13.10 4.76 4.03
N CYS A 183 13.55 5.30 2.88
CA CYS A 183 14.93 5.76 2.73
C CYS A 183 15.16 7.20 3.26
N GLY A 184 14.15 7.87 3.80
CA GLY A 184 14.23 9.26 4.26
C GLY A 184 14.38 10.31 3.15
N GLY A 185 14.43 9.90 1.88
CA GLY A 185 14.61 10.81 0.74
C GLY A 185 13.39 11.69 0.45
N VAL A 186 12.22 11.29 0.93
CA VAL A 186 10.98 12.09 0.96
C VAL A 186 10.54 12.18 2.42
N SER A 187 10.44 13.40 2.94
CA SER A 187 10.05 13.70 4.32
C SER A 187 9.36 15.05 4.38
N PHE A 188 8.22 15.13 5.07
CA PHE A 188 7.46 16.36 5.30
C PHE A 188 6.55 16.19 6.53
N ASN A 189 6.03 17.30 7.05
CA ASN A 189 5.11 17.36 8.17
C ASN A 189 3.73 17.83 7.70
N ILE A 190 2.69 17.36 8.38
CA ILE A 190 1.29 17.67 8.08
C ILE A 190 0.69 18.31 9.33
N SER A 191 0.14 19.52 9.21
CA SER A 191 -0.53 20.20 10.31
C SER A 191 -1.99 19.73 10.44
N ARG A 192 -2.61 20.10 11.57
CA ARG A 192 -4.06 19.97 11.79
C ARG A 192 -4.80 21.00 10.95
N PRO A 193 -6.10 20.79 10.61
CA PRO A 193 -6.90 21.82 9.99
C PRO A 193 -6.82 23.14 10.79
N SER A 194 -6.37 24.20 10.13
CA SER A 194 -6.25 25.52 10.76
C SER A 194 -7.61 26.18 10.95
N ARG A 195 -7.68 27.17 11.85
CA ARG A 195 -8.92 27.93 12.08
C ARG A 195 -9.42 28.60 10.80
N ASP A 196 -8.52 29.21 10.03
CA ASP A 196 -8.87 29.92 8.79
C ASP A 196 -9.39 28.93 7.73
N PHE A 197 -8.76 27.76 7.62
CA PHE A 197 -9.24 26.68 6.76
C PHE A 197 -10.67 26.24 7.11
N LEU A 198 -10.96 26.07 8.41
CA LEU A 198 -12.27 25.66 8.89
C LEU A 198 -13.37 26.73 8.72
N GLN A 199 -12.99 28.01 8.70
CA GLN A 199 -13.93 29.12 8.55
C GLN A 199 -14.34 29.37 7.09
N ASP A 200 -13.55 28.90 6.13
CA ASP A 200 -13.90 28.97 4.70
C ASP A 200 -14.97 27.91 4.35
N PRO A 201 -16.18 28.33 3.90
CA PRO A 201 -17.23 27.40 3.49
C PRO A 201 -16.81 26.44 2.36
N ALA A 202 -15.89 26.84 1.47
CA ALA A 202 -15.42 25.99 0.37
C ALA A 202 -14.60 24.79 0.87
N ASN A 203 -13.98 24.92 2.05
CA ASN A 203 -13.11 23.91 2.65
C ASN A 203 -13.85 22.93 3.56
N ARG A 204 -15.08 23.25 4.00
CA ARG A 204 -15.86 22.42 4.91
C ARG A 204 -16.10 20.98 4.41
N LYS A 205 -16.07 20.74 3.10
CA LYS A 205 -16.18 19.40 2.52
C LYS A 205 -14.97 18.49 2.77
N TRP A 206 -13.83 19.04 3.22
CA TRP A 206 -12.58 18.32 3.46
C TRP A 206 -12.33 17.95 4.94
N VAL A 207 -13.31 18.24 5.79
CA VAL A 207 -13.32 17.87 7.21
C VAL A 207 -14.71 17.34 7.56
N LEU A 208 -14.80 16.45 8.55
CA LEU A 208 -16.10 15.97 9.03
C LEU A 208 -16.56 16.85 10.18
N GLU A 209 -17.79 17.36 10.10
CA GLU A 209 -18.39 18.19 11.16
C GLU A 209 -18.34 17.48 12.53
N GLY A 210 -17.82 18.19 13.53
CA GLY A 210 -17.62 17.66 14.89
C GLY A 210 -16.34 16.85 15.06
N LYS A 211 -15.51 16.75 14.00
CA LYS A 211 -14.16 16.17 14.01
C LYS A 211 -13.19 17.09 13.26
N ASP A 212 -13.34 18.39 13.49
CA ASP A 212 -12.67 19.48 12.80
C ASP A 212 -11.15 19.51 13.03
N ASP A 213 -10.61 18.67 13.91
CA ASP A 213 -9.18 18.50 14.16
C ASP A 213 -8.53 17.42 13.27
N LYS A 214 -9.28 16.74 12.40
CA LYS A 214 -8.80 15.59 11.61
C LYS A 214 -9.08 15.74 10.12
N TRP A 215 -8.23 15.11 9.31
CA TRP A 215 -8.39 15.00 7.87
C TRP A 215 -9.26 13.80 7.48
N LEU A 216 -9.89 13.87 6.33
CA LEU A 216 -10.64 12.72 5.79
C LEU A 216 -9.67 11.65 5.26
N GLY A 217 -10.09 10.39 5.30
CA GLY A 217 -9.34 9.30 4.70
C GLY A 217 -10.21 8.17 4.17
N VAL A 218 -9.71 7.46 3.16
CA VAL A 218 -10.40 6.33 2.52
C VAL A 218 -9.45 5.18 2.25
N LEU A 219 -9.99 3.96 2.37
CA LEU A 219 -9.41 2.79 1.72
C LEU A 219 -9.93 2.74 0.28
N ASP A 220 -9.05 2.40 -0.65
CA ASP A 220 -9.31 2.39 -2.08
C ASP A 220 -8.79 1.09 -2.71
N VAL A 221 -9.65 0.41 -3.46
CA VAL A 221 -9.36 -0.87 -4.11
C VAL A 221 -9.45 -0.79 -5.64
N CYS A 222 -9.37 0.41 -6.23
CA CYS A 222 -9.33 0.56 -7.68
C CYS A 222 -8.07 -0.07 -8.30
N ASP A 223 -8.19 -0.47 -9.57
CA ASP A 223 -7.10 -1.07 -10.32
C ASP A 223 -5.88 -0.15 -10.41
N ASP A 224 -6.07 1.15 -10.58
CA ASP A 224 -4.95 2.09 -10.68
C ASP A 224 -4.15 2.13 -9.38
N CYS A 225 -4.82 2.31 -8.23
CA CYS A 225 -4.17 2.33 -6.92
C CYS A 225 -3.45 1.01 -6.63
N ARG A 226 -4.03 -0.12 -7.03
CA ARG A 226 -3.40 -1.43 -6.95
C ARG A 226 -2.13 -1.50 -7.79
N LEU A 227 -2.21 -1.08 -9.05
CA LEU A 227 -1.11 -1.17 -10.01
C LEU A 227 -0.02 -0.10 -9.83
N VAL A 228 -0.22 0.92 -8.99
CA VAL A 228 0.85 1.88 -8.62
C VAL A 228 1.53 1.54 -7.30
N THR A 229 0.82 0.91 -6.37
CA THR A 229 1.38 0.52 -5.08
C THR A 229 2.02 -0.88 -5.13
N GLY A 230 1.51 -1.77 -5.99
CA GLY A 230 1.81 -3.19 -5.90
C GLY A 230 1.16 -3.85 -4.67
N ALA A 231 0.01 -3.32 -4.21
CA ALA A 231 -0.77 -3.84 -3.09
C ALA A 231 -2.27 -3.81 -3.43
N ASN A 232 -3.08 -4.74 -2.91
CA ASN A 232 -4.51 -4.83 -3.29
C ASN A 232 -5.38 -3.72 -2.68
N VAL A 233 -4.84 -2.90 -1.78
CA VAL A 233 -5.54 -1.76 -1.16
C VAL A 233 -4.58 -0.59 -0.95
N ALA A 234 -5.00 0.59 -1.39
CA ALA A 234 -4.38 1.86 -1.02
C ALA A 234 -5.15 2.51 0.14
N ALA A 235 -4.45 3.37 0.88
CA ALA A 235 -4.99 4.09 2.01
C ALA A 235 -4.56 5.55 1.88
N TRP A 236 -5.53 6.45 1.72
CA TRP A 236 -5.30 7.86 1.41
C TRP A 236 -5.81 8.76 2.53
N MET A 237 -5.06 9.81 2.83
CA MET A 237 -5.47 10.94 3.66
C MET A 237 -5.51 12.21 2.79
N PHE A 238 -6.63 12.93 2.78
CA PHE A 238 -6.83 14.11 1.94
C PHE A 238 -6.36 15.36 2.69
N VAL A 239 -5.30 16.01 2.18
CA VAL A 239 -4.64 17.12 2.86
C VAL A 239 -4.50 18.32 1.92
N PRO A 240 -4.87 19.53 2.36
CA PRO A 240 -4.54 20.76 1.65
C PRO A 240 -3.04 21.00 1.54
N VAL A 241 -2.57 21.48 0.38
CA VAL A 241 -1.14 21.71 0.11
C VAL A 241 -0.53 22.69 1.13
N ASP A 242 -1.28 23.71 1.54
CA ASP A 242 -0.87 24.72 2.52
C ASP A 242 -0.79 24.19 3.97
N HIS A 243 -1.26 22.97 4.24
CA HIS A 243 -1.11 22.27 5.52
C HIS A 243 0.05 21.26 5.53
N ILE A 244 0.90 21.30 4.50
CA ILE A 244 2.11 20.49 4.39
C ILE A 244 3.35 21.38 4.51
N SER A 245 4.33 20.95 5.31
CA SER A 245 5.58 21.67 5.54
C SER A 245 6.81 20.78 5.34
N PRO A 246 7.82 21.18 4.53
CA PRO A 246 7.80 22.36 3.67
C PRO A 246 6.68 22.27 2.62
N SER A 247 6.15 23.42 2.20
CA SER A 247 5.08 23.46 1.21
C SER A 247 5.51 22.71 -0.06
N PRO A 248 4.74 21.73 -0.54
CA PRO A 248 5.03 21.02 -1.76
C PRO A 248 5.13 21.99 -2.95
N PRO A 249 6.15 21.87 -3.81
CA PRO A 249 6.20 22.65 -5.04
C PRO A 249 4.98 22.37 -5.95
N ASP A 250 4.75 23.20 -6.96
CA ASP A 250 3.64 23.03 -7.92
C ASP A 250 3.63 21.66 -8.60
N ASP A 251 4.82 21.12 -8.87
CA ASP A 251 4.96 19.81 -9.47
C ASP A 251 4.82 18.63 -8.49
N ARG A 252 4.64 18.94 -7.20
CA ARG A 252 4.51 18.04 -6.03
C ARG A 252 5.72 17.12 -5.82
N VAL A 253 6.87 17.46 -6.39
CA VAL A 253 8.11 16.71 -6.22
C VAL A 253 8.84 17.20 -4.98
N ILE A 254 8.82 16.37 -3.93
CA ILE A 254 9.57 16.59 -2.68
C ILE A 254 10.76 15.62 -2.63
N GLY A 255 11.94 16.15 -2.32
CA GLY A 255 13.15 15.35 -2.08
C GLY A 255 13.48 14.43 -3.27
N THR A 256 13.62 13.12 -3.02
CA THR A 256 13.95 12.12 -4.05
C THR A 256 12.74 11.60 -4.83
N SER A 257 11.55 12.19 -4.66
CA SER A 257 10.37 11.74 -5.38
C SER A 257 10.48 11.98 -6.89
N ARG A 258 9.75 11.17 -7.64
CA ARG A 258 9.52 11.29 -9.08
C ARG A 258 8.01 11.38 -9.28
N ARG A 259 7.62 12.08 -10.34
CA ARG A 259 6.22 12.22 -10.76
C ARG A 259 5.98 11.52 -12.09
N TYR A 260 4.77 11.03 -12.28
CA TYR A 260 4.29 10.63 -13.59
C TYR A 260 2.79 10.89 -13.71
N SER A 261 2.32 11.14 -14.93
CA SER A 261 0.89 11.26 -15.23
C SER A 261 0.32 9.86 -15.45
N SER A 262 -0.65 9.48 -14.60
CA SER A 262 -1.35 8.20 -14.72
C SER A 262 -2.50 8.27 -15.73
N SER A 263 -3.13 9.43 -15.84
CA SER A 263 -4.18 9.76 -16.79
C SER A 263 -4.22 11.29 -16.99
N ASP A 264 -5.06 11.76 -17.89
CA ASP A 264 -5.25 13.20 -18.10
C ASP A 264 -5.71 13.88 -16.81
N GLY A 265 -5.11 15.02 -16.48
CA GLY A 265 -5.37 15.75 -15.24
C GLY A 265 -4.90 15.08 -13.95
N VAL A 266 -4.33 13.87 -13.97
CA VAL A 266 -3.91 13.12 -12.77
C VAL A 266 -2.40 12.92 -12.72
N VAL A 267 -1.81 13.28 -11.59
CA VAL A 267 -0.38 13.07 -11.32
C VAL A 267 -0.20 12.25 -10.05
N ARG A 268 0.73 11.31 -10.10
CA ARG A 268 1.13 10.50 -8.95
C ARG A 268 2.62 10.66 -8.70
N THR A 269 3.00 10.73 -7.42
CA THR A 269 4.40 10.81 -7.01
C THR A 269 4.81 9.61 -6.17
N PHE A 270 6.06 9.20 -6.34
CA PHE A 270 6.67 8.10 -5.59
C PHE A 270 8.15 8.40 -5.33
N CYS A 271 8.73 7.87 -4.26
CA CYS A 271 10.16 8.01 -3.99
C CYS A 271 10.97 7.28 -5.07
N GLY A 272 11.82 8.00 -5.81
CA GLY A 272 12.68 7.43 -6.85
C GLY A 272 13.78 6.50 -6.33
N THR A 273 14.03 6.49 -5.01
CA THR A 273 15.02 5.64 -4.35
C THR A 273 14.43 4.34 -3.83
N CYS A 274 13.33 4.40 -3.07
CA CYS A 274 12.74 3.22 -2.40
C CYS A 274 11.37 2.78 -2.93
N GLY A 275 10.78 3.52 -3.88
CA GLY A 275 9.51 3.19 -4.53
C GLY A 275 8.25 3.57 -3.76
N ALA A 276 8.39 4.21 -2.59
CA ALA A 276 7.23 4.57 -1.76
C ALA A 276 6.28 5.50 -2.49
N VAL A 277 5.02 5.13 -2.62
CA VAL A 277 3.97 6.04 -3.10
C VAL A 277 3.84 7.19 -2.10
N VAL A 278 3.73 8.43 -2.61
CA VAL A 278 3.73 9.66 -1.80
C VAL A 278 2.41 10.40 -1.97
N PHE A 279 2.17 10.99 -3.14
CA PHE A 279 0.96 11.75 -3.44
C PHE A 279 0.19 11.21 -4.64
N TYR A 280 -1.12 11.40 -4.58
CA TYR A 280 -1.97 11.52 -5.76
C TYR A 280 -2.55 12.93 -5.82
N THR A 281 -2.60 13.50 -7.02
CA THR A 281 -3.25 14.80 -7.29
C THR A 281 -4.09 14.71 -8.55
N CYS A 282 -5.19 15.49 -8.60
CA CYS A 282 -5.99 15.65 -9.81
C CYS A 282 -6.41 17.12 -10.02
N SER A 283 -6.66 17.46 -11.28
CA SER A 283 -7.03 18.82 -11.72
C SER A 283 -8.35 19.33 -11.13
N ASP A 284 -9.25 18.43 -10.72
CA ASP A 284 -10.56 18.80 -10.15
C ASP A 284 -10.46 19.41 -8.74
N ARG A 285 -9.31 19.22 -8.07
CA ARG A 285 -9.04 19.68 -6.70
C ARG A 285 -7.54 19.96 -6.51
N PRO A 286 -6.99 20.98 -7.21
CA PRO A 286 -5.54 21.21 -7.29
C PRO A 286 -4.88 21.58 -5.95
N GLU A 287 -5.67 22.10 -5.01
CA GLU A 287 -5.25 22.47 -3.66
C GLU A 287 -5.18 21.29 -2.69
N ILE A 288 -5.69 20.11 -3.05
CA ILE A 288 -5.71 18.92 -2.20
C ILE A 288 -4.79 17.86 -2.78
N VAL A 289 -3.97 17.26 -1.92
CA VAL A 289 -3.20 16.07 -2.24
C VAL A 289 -3.69 14.88 -1.42
N ASP A 290 -3.67 13.69 -2.01
CA ASP A 290 -3.93 12.45 -1.30
C ASP A 290 -2.59 11.91 -0.83
N VAL A 291 -2.36 11.95 0.47
CA VAL A 291 -1.14 11.46 1.10
C VAL A 291 -1.28 9.97 1.37
N ALA A 292 -0.31 9.19 0.91
CA ALA A 292 -0.26 7.76 1.14
C ALA A 292 -0.07 7.46 2.64
N VAL A 293 -1.06 6.82 3.27
CA VAL A 293 -1.05 6.55 4.73
C VAL A 293 0.10 5.63 5.12
N GLY A 294 0.58 4.80 4.20
CA GLY A 294 1.71 3.92 4.44
C GLY A 294 3.01 4.64 4.80
N ILE A 295 3.19 5.94 4.48
CA ILE A 295 4.37 6.70 4.87
C ILE A 295 4.19 7.55 6.15
N LEU A 296 3.00 7.56 6.75
CA LEU A 296 2.73 8.34 7.96
C LEU A 296 3.42 7.73 9.18
N ARG A 297 3.94 8.60 10.06
CA ARG A 297 4.66 8.27 11.29
C ARG A 297 3.79 8.58 12.52
N ASP A 298 2.60 7.99 12.59
CA ASP A 298 1.79 8.01 13.81
C ASP A 298 2.27 6.87 14.75
N PRO A 299 2.78 7.17 15.96
CA PRO A 299 3.24 6.15 16.88
C PRO A 299 2.12 5.29 17.48
N LYS A 300 0.87 5.74 17.40
CA LYS A 300 -0.29 5.12 18.06
C LYS A 300 -1.13 4.24 17.14
N SER A 301 -1.09 4.47 15.83
CA SER A 301 -1.96 3.76 14.88
C SER A 301 -1.36 3.69 13.46
N VAL A 302 -1.39 2.50 12.86
CA VAL A 302 -1.07 2.32 11.43
C VAL A 302 -2.05 3.07 10.52
N LEU A 303 -3.30 3.23 10.97
CA LEU A 303 -4.35 3.97 10.28
C LEU A 303 -4.38 5.45 10.67
N ALA A 304 -3.40 5.92 11.45
CA ALA A 304 -3.32 7.29 11.93
C ALA A 304 -4.64 7.81 12.53
N GLU A 305 -5.33 7.01 13.37
CA GLU A 305 -6.68 7.27 13.90
C GLU A 305 -6.81 8.61 14.65
N ASN A 306 -5.70 9.15 15.16
CA ASN A 306 -5.68 10.47 15.79
C ASN A 306 -5.68 11.62 14.79
N TRP A 307 -5.41 11.35 13.53
CA TRP A 307 -5.25 12.33 12.45
C TRP A 307 -6.29 12.18 11.35
N VAL A 308 -6.84 10.98 11.20
CA VAL A 308 -7.70 10.62 10.08
C VAL A 308 -9.09 10.21 10.56
N VAL A 309 -10.12 10.78 9.94
CA VAL A 309 -11.49 10.28 9.96
C VAL A 309 -11.67 9.39 8.75
N TRP A 310 -11.80 8.09 8.98
CA TRP A 310 -11.99 7.12 7.90
C TRP A 310 -13.43 7.05 7.45
N ARG A 311 -13.66 6.96 6.13
CA ARG A 311 -14.95 6.55 5.58
C ARG A 311 -15.15 5.07 5.86
N THR A 312 -16.03 4.74 6.79
CA THR A 312 -16.22 3.36 7.25
C THR A 312 -17.47 2.71 6.70
N GLU A 313 -18.40 3.48 6.12
CA GLU A 313 -19.61 2.90 5.51
C GLU A 313 -19.30 2.04 4.27
N ARG A 314 -18.30 2.44 3.48
CA ARG A 314 -17.84 1.71 2.28
C ARG A 314 -16.44 2.12 1.82
N ILE A 315 -15.75 1.17 1.21
CA ILE A 315 -14.48 1.38 0.51
C ILE A 315 -14.69 2.15 -0.81
N ALA A 316 -13.66 2.90 -1.23
CA ALA A 316 -13.64 3.55 -2.55
C ALA A 316 -13.44 2.53 -3.68
N TYR A 317 -14.15 2.69 -4.79
CA TYR A 317 -14.08 1.80 -5.96
C TYR A 317 -14.32 0.31 -5.64
N LEU A 318 -15.29 0.03 -4.74
CA LEU A 318 -15.63 -1.32 -4.30
C LEU A 318 -15.80 -2.32 -5.45
N GLU A 319 -16.47 -1.93 -6.53
CA GLU A 319 -16.74 -2.81 -7.69
C GLU A 319 -15.46 -3.26 -8.41
N ASP A 320 -14.43 -2.41 -8.49
CA ASP A 320 -13.14 -2.81 -9.09
C ASP A 320 -12.46 -3.87 -8.22
N GLY A 321 -12.48 -3.67 -6.91
CA GLY A 321 -11.96 -4.64 -5.96
C GLY A 321 -12.73 -5.96 -6.01
N LEU A 322 -14.07 -5.93 -6.08
CA LEU A 322 -14.90 -7.14 -6.17
C LEU A 322 -14.63 -7.91 -7.47
N ARG A 323 -14.46 -7.20 -8.59
CA ARG A 323 -14.09 -7.79 -9.88
C ARG A 323 -12.68 -8.40 -9.84
N TYR A 324 -11.73 -7.77 -9.15
CA TYR A 324 -10.37 -8.26 -9.07
C TYR A 324 -10.18 -9.39 -8.05
N ASP A 325 -10.65 -9.23 -6.82
CA ASP A 325 -10.56 -10.22 -5.74
C ASP A 325 -11.77 -10.09 -4.80
N GLU A 326 -12.87 -10.73 -5.18
CA GLU A 326 -14.13 -10.71 -4.44
C GLU A 326 -13.94 -11.06 -2.95
N GLY A 327 -13.17 -12.11 -2.66
CA GLY A 327 -13.03 -12.63 -1.30
C GLY A 327 -12.28 -11.68 -0.37
N LEU A 328 -11.18 -11.10 -0.86
CA LEU A 328 -10.43 -10.08 -0.12
C LEU A 328 -11.26 -8.81 0.05
N THR A 329 -11.88 -8.33 -1.02
CA THR A 329 -12.59 -7.04 -1.01
C THR A 329 -13.84 -7.09 -0.14
N GLN A 330 -14.63 -8.17 -0.19
CA GLN A 330 -15.76 -8.35 0.73
C GLN A 330 -15.31 -8.35 2.19
N SER A 331 -14.26 -9.12 2.52
CA SER A 331 -13.75 -9.11 3.88
C SER A 331 -13.25 -7.74 4.33
N LEU A 332 -12.58 -7.00 3.44
CA LEU A 332 -12.05 -5.70 3.78
C LEU A 332 -13.19 -4.69 4.05
N ASP A 333 -14.23 -4.70 3.22
CA ASP A 333 -15.37 -3.77 3.36
C ASP A 333 -16.18 -4.07 4.62
N GLU A 334 -16.55 -5.32 4.84
CA GLU A 334 -17.22 -5.75 6.08
C GLU A 334 -16.35 -5.50 7.31
N GLY A 335 -15.04 -5.72 7.18
CA GLY A 335 -14.04 -5.47 8.21
C GLY A 335 -13.96 -4.01 8.60
N LEU A 336 -13.93 -3.12 7.60
CA LEU A 336 -13.91 -1.68 7.77
C LEU A 336 -15.21 -1.18 8.43
N GLN A 337 -16.36 -1.66 7.99
CA GLN A 337 -17.65 -1.32 8.60
C GLN A 337 -17.73 -1.77 10.06
N ARG A 338 -17.32 -3.02 10.35
CA ARG A 338 -17.28 -3.57 11.71
C ARG A 338 -16.36 -2.75 12.61
N TRP A 339 -15.14 -2.49 12.15
CA TRP A 339 -14.17 -1.67 12.85
C TRP A 339 -14.70 -0.25 13.09
N GLY A 340 -15.34 0.36 12.11
CA GLY A 340 -15.96 1.68 12.25
C GLY A 340 -17.04 1.73 13.33
N LYS A 341 -17.97 0.75 13.34
CA LYS A 341 -18.99 0.63 14.38
C LYS A 341 -18.38 0.43 15.77
N GLU A 342 -17.39 -0.46 15.90
CA GLU A 342 -16.71 -0.74 17.17
C GLU A 342 -15.95 0.47 17.70
N ARG A 343 -15.31 1.25 16.82
CA ARG A 343 -14.46 2.39 17.22
C ARG A 343 -15.23 3.69 17.42
N PHE A 344 -16.24 3.94 16.60
CA PHE A 344 -16.91 5.25 16.54
C PHE A 344 -18.41 5.18 16.88
N GLY A 345 -18.95 4.00 17.14
CA GLY A 345 -20.38 3.79 17.44
C GLY A 345 -21.31 3.97 16.22
N LYS A 346 -20.78 4.40 15.07
CA LYS A 346 -21.51 4.61 13.82
C LYS A 346 -20.61 4.38 12.61
N LEU A 347 -21.23 4.21 11.45
CA LEU A 347 -20.53 4.25 10.17
C LEU A 347 -20.43 5.70 9.70
N GLU A 348 -19.25 6.09 9.23
CA GLU A 348 -19.01 7.41 8.67
C GLU A 348 -19.04 7.33 7.15
N TYR A 349 -19.78 8.25 6.55
CA TYR A 349 -19.82 8.44 5.10
C TYR A 349 -19.57 9.89 4.74
N PHE A 350 -18.76 10.08 3.70
CA PHE A 350 -18.51 11.37 3.08
C PHE A 350 -18.00 11.14 1.65
N ARG A 351 -18.19 12.14 0.79
CA ARG A 351 -17.64 12.14 -0.58
C ARG A 351 -16.26 12.77 -0.56
N VAL A 352 -15.33 12.19 -1.31
CA VAL A 352 -13.97 12.70 -1.50
C VAL A 352 -13.71 12.73 -3.00
N GLY A 353 -13.86 13.91 -3.60
CA GLY A 353 -13.97 14.02 -5.07
C GLY A 353 -15.37 13.67 -5.53
#